data_AF-A0ABD5PGS3-F1
#
_entry.id   AF-A0ABD5PGS3-F1
#
_cell.length_a   1.000
_cell.length_b   1.000
_cell.length_c   1.000
_cell.angle_alpha   90.00
_cell.angle_beta   90.00
_cell.angle_gamma   90.00
#
_symmetry.space_group_name_H-M   'P 1'
#
loop_
_entity.id
_entity.type
_entity.pdbx_description
1 polymer ?
#
loop_
_entity_poly.entity_id
_entity_poly.type
_entity_poly.pdbx_seq_one_letter_code
_entity_poly.pdbx_strand_id
1 'polypeptide(L)'
;MVRSQSWPRKVKREVDYITGSPLGPFKWLMRAVLRTAFVVVALGVPILLYNEPERMRALADGPVVFDEVHGLALSVLTTELGLLLGIVALLAFVAPFLPDRRTDGGPY
;
A
#
# COMPACT_ATOMS: atom_id res chain seq x y z
N MET A 1 20.05 8.29 20.31
CA MET A 1 19.75 6.86 20.56
C MET A 1 18.27 6.61 20.32
N VAL A 2 17.90 6.10 19.15
CA VAL A 2 16.53 5.65 18.90
C VAL A 2 16.38 4.29 19.57
N ARG A 3 15.73 4.22 20.74
CA ARG A 3 15.42 2.92 21.36
C ARG A 3 14.40 2.23 20.44
N SER A 4 14.80 1.14 19.79
CA SER A 4 13.85 0.27 19.09
C SER A 4 12.78 -0.13 20.10
N GLN A 5 11.53 0.24 19.82
CA GLN A 5 10.43 -0.16 20.68
C GLN A 5 10.20 -1.65 20.44
N SER A 6 10.06 -2.43 21.50
CA SER A 6 9.78 -3.86 21.36
C SER A 6 8.51 -4.02 20.52
N TRP A 7 8.55 -4.91 19.53
CA TRP A 7 7.46 -5.15 18.57
C TRP A 7 6.07 -5.28 19.24
N PRO A 8 5.91 -5.97 20.39
CA PRO A 8 4.64 -6.02 21.10
C PRO A 8 4.11 -4.65 21.56
N ARG A 9 4.99 -3.72 21.96
CA ARG A 9 4.60 -2.35 22.35
C ARG A 9 4.21 -1.48 21.16
N LYS A 10 4.70 -1.80 19.95
CA LYS A 10 4.29 -1.14 18.70
C LYS A 10 2.88 -1.58 18.33
N VAL A 11 2.66 -2.89 18.29
CA VAL A 11 1.33 -3.50 18.03
C VAL A 11 0.30 -2.98 19.02
N LYS A 12 0.61 -2.97 20.32
CA LYS A 12 -0.32 -2.48 21.35
C LYS A 12 -0.73 -1.02 21.11
N ARG A 13 0.20 -0.13 20.74
CA ARG A 13 -0.14 1.27 20.45
C ARG A 13 -1.04 1.45 19.24
N GLU A 14 -0.82 0.64 18.22
CA GLU A 14 -1.66 0.68 17.02
C GLU A 14 -3.08 0.19 17.34
N VAL A 15 -3.20 -0.86 18.14
CA VAL A 15 -4.49 -1.37 18.63
C VAL A 15 -5.15 -0.35 19.56
N ASP A 16 -4.42 0.27 20.48
CA ASP A 16 -4.92 1.31 21.38
C ASP A 16 -5.36 2.55 20.58
N TYR A 17 -4.72 2.88 19.45
CA TYR A 17 -5.14 3.96 18.55
C TYR A 17 -6.45 3.62 17.81
N ILE A 18 -6.61 2.37 17.38
CA ILE A 18 -7.83 1.89 16.73
C ILE A 18 -8.98 1.88 17.73
N THR A 19 -8.75 1.42 18.96
CA THR A 19 -9.82 1.20 19.97
C THR A 19 -10.07 2.39 20.89
N GLY A 20 -9.10 3.31 21.02
CA GLY A 20 -9.13 4.40 21.99
C GLY A 20 -9.95 5.63 21.60
N SER A 21 -10.54 5.66 20.40
CA SER A 21 -11.42 6.76 19.97
C SER A 21 -12.51 6.24 19.03
N PRO A 22 -13.75 6.76 19.10
CA PRO A 22 -14.82 6.37 18.17
C PRO A 22 -14.48 6.67 16.70
N LEU A 23 -13.61 7.66 16.43
CA LEU A 23 -13.10 7.95 15.08
C LEU A 23 -11.72 7.33 14.79
N GLY A 24 -11.13 6.65 15.78
CA GLY A 24 -9.83 5.97 15.67
C GLY A 24 -9.76 4.94 14.54
N PRO A 25 -10.73 4.00 14.43
CA PRO A 25 -10.72 3.00 13.37
C PRO A 25 -10.82 3.61 11.98
N PHE A 26 -11.67 4.62 11.81
CA PHE A 26 -11.86 5.28 10.52
C PHE A 26 -10.63 6.07 10.09
N LYS A 27 -10.00 6.83 11.00
CA LYS A 27 -8.76 7.56 10.72
C LYS A 27 -7.60 6.62 10.43
N TRP A 28 -7.52 5.51 11.16
CA TRP A 28 -6.52 4.47 10.92
C TRP A 28 -6.71 3.86 9.54
N LEU A 29 -7.93 3.45 9.21
CA LEU A 29 -8.27 2.88 7.91
C LEU A 29 -7.98 3.85 6.77
N MET A 30 -8.38 5.12 6.91
CA MET A 30 -8.10 6.15 5.90
C MET A 30 -6.61 6.30 5.62
N ARG A 31 -5.77 6.32 6.67
CA ARG A 31 -4.31 6.37 6.53
C ARG A 31 -3.74 5.10 5.91
N ALA A 32 -4.24 3.94 6.30
CA ALA A 32 -3.83 2.65 5.73
C ALA A 32 -4.16 2.58 4.24
N VAL A 33 -5.39 2.96 3.85
CA VAL A 33 -5.85 3.02 2.46
C VAL A 33 -5.01 4.02 1.66
N LEU A 34 -4.79 5.24 2.15
CA LEU A 34 -3.98 6.24 1.45
C LEU A 34 -2.54 5.77 1.24
N ARG A 35 -1.91 5.16 2.26
CA ARG A 35 -0.56 4.60 2.12
C ARG A 35 -0.53 3.46 1.12
N THR A 36 -1.48 2.53 1.21
CA THR A 36 -1.58 1.40 0.28
C THR A 36 -1.79 1.88 -1.15
N ALA A 37 -2.73 2.81 -1.37
CA ALA A 37 -2.98 3.42 -2.66
C ALA A 37 -1.73 4.13 -3.20
N PHE A 38 -1.04 4.89 -2.36
CA PHE A 38 0.21 5.55 -2.74
C PHE A 38 1.28 4.55 -3.21
N VAL A 39 1.49 3.46 -2.47
CA VAL A 39 2.48 2.44 -2.84
C VAL A 39 2.09 1.73 -4.14
N VAL A 40 0.82 1.36 -4.29
CA VAL A 40 0.31 0.72 -5.51
C VAL A 40 0.45 1.64 -6.72
N VAL A 41 0.16 2.94 -6.59
CA VAL A 41 0.33 3.91 -7.67
C VAL A 41 1.82 4.12 -7.97
N ALA A 42 2.65 4.32 -6.94
CA ALA A 42 4.07 4.58 -7.10
C ALA A 42 4.84 3.43 -7.77
N LEU A 43 4.40 2.19 -7.57
CA LEU A 43 4.99 1.02 -8.21
C LEU A 43 4.25 0.62 -9.49
N GLY A 44 2.93 0.65 -9.48
CA GLY A 44 2.08 0.24 -10.60
C GLY A 44 2.22 1.16 -11.81
N VAL A 45 2.28 2.48 -11.63
CA VAL A 45 2.40 3.43 -12.75
C VAL A 45 3.69 3.22 -13.55
N PRO A 46 4.89 3.15 -12.95
CA PRO A 46 6.11 2.84 -13.69
C PRO A 46 6.07 1.47 -14.39
N ILE A 47 5.50 0.46 -13.73
CA ILE A 47 5.43 -0.88 -14.30
C ILE A 47 4.48 -0.92 -15.51
N LEU A 48 3.37 -0.19 -15.46
CA LEU A 48 2.45 -0.04 -16.59
C LEU A 48 3.06 0.79 -17.72
N LEU A 49 3.78 1.86 -17.39
CA LEU A 49 4.51 2.67 -18.38
C LEU A 49 5.55 1.83 -19.15
N TYR A 50 6.20 0.88 -18.46
CA TYR A 50 7.20 0.02 -19.08
C TYR A 50 6.58 -1.12 -19.91
N ASN A 51 5.58 -1.83 -19.37
CA ASN A 51 5.02 -3.01 -20.03
C ASN A 51 3.93 -2.68 -21.06
N GLU A 52 3.18 -1.60 -20.86
CA GLU A 52 2.03 -1.25 -21.69
C GLU A 52 1.97 0.27 -21.98
N PRO A 53 3.01 0.84 -22.63
CA PRO A 53 3.12 2.27 -22.87
C PRO A 53 1.96 2.83 -23.71
N GLU A 54 1.37 2.01 -24.59
CA GLU A 54 0.24 2.41 -25.43
C GLU A 54 -1.05 2.62 -24.62
N ARG A 55 -1.30 1.80 -23.60
CA ARG A 55 -2.47 1.98 -22.72
C ARG A 55 -2.33 3.23 -21.86
N MET A 56 -1.11 3.52 -21.38
CA MET A 56 -0.84 4.73 -20.60
C MET A 56 -0.92 6.01 -21.45
N ARG A 57 -0.57 5.94 -22.74
CA ARG A 57 -0.78 7.04 -23.69
C ARG A 57 -2.27 7.26 -23.97
N ALA A 58 -3.05 6.19 -24.15
CA ALA A 58 -4.50 6.30 -24.30
C ALA A 58 -5.17 6.98 -23.09
N LEU A 59 -4.71 6.69 -21.88
CA LEU A 59 -5.12 7.38 -20.64
C LEU A 59 -4.68 8.85 -20.54
N ALA A 60 -3.59 9.22 -21.21
CA ALA A 60 -3.05 10.58 -21.19
C ALA A 60 -3.66 11.47 -22.28
N ASP A 61 -4.01 10.90 -23.44
CA ASP A 61 -4.53 11.61 -24.61
C ASP A 61 -6.08 11.64 -24.65
N GLY A 62 -6.75 10.69 -24.00
CA GLY A 62 -8.22 10.62 -23.94
C GLY A 62 -8.81 11.44 -22.78
N PRO A 63 -10.05 11.97 -22.91
CA PRO A 63 -10.78 12.47 -21.75
C PRO A 63 -10.93 11.31 -20.78
N VAL A 64 -10.33 11.40 -19.59
CA VAL A 64 -10.27 10.31 -18.61
C VAL A 64 -11.69 9.83 -18.28
N VAL A 65 -12.14 8.78 -18.95
CA VAL A 65 -13.43 8.15 -18.67
C VAL A 65 -13.22 7.23 -17.48
N PHE A 66 -14.03 7.40 -16.44
CA PHE A 66 -13.99 6.55 -15.24
C PHE A 66 -14.01 5.05 -15.59
N ASP A 67 -14.69 4.68 -16.67
CA ASP A 67 -14.76 3.32 -17.20
C ASP A 67 -13.44 2.81 -17.79
N GLU A 68 -12.64 3.65 -18.42
CA GLU A 68 -11.33 3.25 -18.97
C GLU A 68 -10.30 3.02 -17.86
N VAL A 69 -10.32 3.87 -16.83
CA VAL A 69 -9.48 3.69 -15.63
C VAL A 69 -9.91 2.44 -14.87
N HIS A 70 -11.22 2.18 -14.74
CA HIS A 70 -11.73 0.96 -14.11
C HIS A 70 -11.39 -0.29 -14.92
N GLY A 71 -11.55 -0.24 -16.25
CA GLY A 71 -11.21 -1.34 -17.15
C GLY A 71 -9.71 -1.66 -17.09
N LEU A 72 -8.86 -0.64 -17.07
CA LEU A 72 -7.42 -0.81 -16.86
C LEU A 72 -7.15 -1.45 -15.49
N ALA A 73 -7.71 -0.89 -14.41
CA ALA A 73 -7.50 -1.42 -13.06
C ALA A 73 -7.92 -2.89 -12.94
N LEU A 74 -9.07 -3.27 -13.51
CA LEU A 74 -9.55 -4.66 -13.54
C LEU A 74 -8.60 -5.55 -14.35
N SER A 75 -8.15 -5.09 -15.53
CA SER A 75 -7.21 -5.87 -16.35
C SER A 75 -5.89 -6.12 -15.62
N VAL A 76 -5.38 -5.11 -14.90
CA VAL A 76 -4.19 -5.24 -14.06
C VAL A 76 -4.46 -6.20 -12.91
N LEU A 77 -5.62 -6.12 -12.26
CA LEU A 77 -5.99 -7.01 -11.16
C LEU A 77 -6.04 -8.49 -11.59
N THR A 78 -6.40 -8.76 -12.84
CA THR A 78 -6.52 -10.12 -13.40
C THR A 78 -5.21 -10.71 -13.91
N THR A 79 -4.11 -9.95 -13.92
CA THR A 79 -2.80 -10.43 -14.38
C THR A 79 -1.87 -10.75 -13.20
N GLU A 80 -0.74 -11.40 -13.49
CA GLU A 80 0.36 -11.62 -12.52
C GLU A 80 0.80 -10.32 -11.81
N LEU A 81 0.67 -9.18 -12.51
CA LEU A 81 0.90 -7.84 -11.97
C LEU A 81 -0.08 -7.48 -10.85
N GLY A 82 -1.34 -7.87 -10.98
CA GLY A 82 -2.36 -7.70 -9.96
C GLY A 82 -2.04 -8.48 -8.68
N LEU A 83 -1.48 -9.68 -8.82
CA LEU A 83 -1.06 -10.49 -7.68
C LEU A 83 0.12 -9.85 -6.94
N LEU A 84 1.14 -9.38 -7.67
CA LEU A 84 2.27 -8.64 -7.09
C LEU A 84 1.79 -7.37 -6.37
N LEU A 85 0.99 -6.54 -7.04
CA LEU A 85 0.47 -5.30 -6.47
C LEU A 85 -0.47 -5.58 -5.28
N GLY A 86 -1.23 -6.67 -5.33
CA GLY A 86 -2.07 -7.14 -4.22
C GLY A 86 -1.26 -7.54 -2.99
N ILE A 87 -0.16 -8.30 -3.18
CA ILE A 87 0.76 -8.65 -2.09
C ILE A 87 1.41 -7.40 -1.51
N VAL A 88 1.88 -6.50 -2.36
CA VAL A 88 2.48 -5.23 -1.93
C VAL A 88 1.45 -4.36 -1.19
N ALA A 89 0.22 -4.33 -1.66
CA ALA A 89 -0.87 -3.61 -1.00
C ALA A 89 -1.18 -4.18 0.38
N LEU A 90 -1.20 -5.51 0.51
CA LEU A 90 -1.37 -6.22 1.78
C LEU A 90 -0.21 -5.95 2.74
N LEU A 91 1.02 -6.02 2.26
CA LEU A 91 2.21 -5.69 3.06
C LEU A 91 2.20 -4.23 3.49
N ALA A 92 1.85 -3.32 2.59
CA ALA A 92 1.69 -1.90 2.89
C ALA A 92 0.56 -1.67 3.90
N PHE A 93 -0.52 -2.45 3.86
CA PHE A 93 -1.61 -2.36 4.83
C PHE A 93 -1.16 -2.82 6.22
N VAL A 94 -0.48 -3.98 6.29
CA VAL A 94 -0.03 -4.61 7.55
C VAL A 94 1.28 -4.02 8.08
N ALA A 95 1.97 -3.17 7.31
CA ALA A 95 3.23 -2.51 7.68
C ALA A 95 3.32 -1.93 9.12
N PRO A 96 2.27 -1.30 9.71
CA PRO A 96 2.30 -0.81 11.10
C PRO A 96 2.51 -1.94 12.12
N PHE A 97 2.06 -3.14 11.78
CA PHE A 97 2.16 -4.32 12.62
C PHE A 97 3.40 -5.17 12.32
N LEU A 98 4.18 -4.85 11.28
CA LEU A 98 5.42 -5.56 11.01
C LEU A 98 6.49 -5.20 12.04
N PRO A 99 7.32 -6.18 12.47
CA PRO A 99 8.47 -5.92 13.31
C PRO A 99 9.43 -4.99 12.58
N ASP A 100 9.95 -3.98 13.28
CA ASP A 100 11.02 -3.17 12.74
C ASP A 100 12.27 -4.06 12.61
N ARG A 101 13.05 -3.86 11.54
CA ARG A 101 14.37 -4.49 11.44
C ARG A 101 15.17 -4.09 12.68
N ARG A 102 15.64 -5.07 13.46
CA ARG A 102 16.69 -4.85 14.46
C ARG A 102 17.88 -4.20 13.75
N THR A 103 18.21 -2.97 14.12
CA THR A 103 19.43 -2.28 13.68
C THR A 103 20.60 -2.52 14.62
N ASP A 104 20.33 -3.19 15.74
CA ASP A 104 21.27 -3.85 16.63
C ASP A 104 21.70 -5.17 15.98
N GLY A 105 22.89 -5.21 15.38
CA GLY A 105 23.49 -6.38 14.71
C GLY A 105 23.78 -7.57 15.64
N GLY A 106 22.76 -8.06 16.33
CA GLY A 106 22.78 -9.32 17.06
C GLY A 106 22.67 -10.49 16.07
N PRO A 107 23.43 -11.58 16.30
CA PRO A 107 23.49 -12.69 15.36
C PRO A 107 22.13 -13.38 15.33
N TYR A 108 21.40 -13.25 14.22
CA TYR A 108 20.69 -14.28 13.44
C TYR A 108 20.06 -13.60 12.23
#